data_AF-A0A314YKD3-F1
#
_entry.id   AF-A0A314YKD3-F1
#
_cell.length_a   1.000
_cell.length_b   1.000
_cell.length_c   1.000
_cell.angle_alpha   90.00
_cell.angle_beta   90.00
_cell.angle_gamma   90.00
#
_symmetry.space_group_name_H-M   'P 1'
#
loop_
_entity.id
_entity.type
_entity.pdbx_description
1 polymer ?
#
loop_
_entity_poly.entity_id
_entity_poly.type
_entity_poly.pdbx_seq_one_letter_code
_entity_poly.pdbx_strand_id
1 'polypeptide(L)'
;MAEWSTEFAKLMAGDFDPNPESKPALPVPVDMDEWEMETIFQAPAGLASTRKGKKAKRKAREKQLQEATRLASLEKTRELKAAGIDVLQQRKTKSKRIIDYNAEIPFQRKPPQGFYDITDFDQKS
;
A
#
# COMPACT_ATOMS: atom_id res chain seq x y z
N MET A 1 52.09 6.48 -41.36
CA MET A 1 52.24 5.75 -40.09
C MET A 1 51.84 6.69 -38.98
N ALA A 2 50.67 6.50 -38.37
CA ALA A 2 50.22 7.33 -37.25
C ALA A 2 50.44 6.53 -35.96
N GLU A 3 51.39 6.99 -35.14
CA GLU A 3 51.72 6.43 -33.84
C GLU A 3 50.59 6.70 -32.86
N TRP A 4 50.01 5.64 -32.28
CA TRP A 4 49.06 5.76 -31.18
C TRP A 4 49.83 5.98 -29.87
N SER A 5 49.66 7.16 -29.28
CA SER A 5 50.18 7.48 -27.95
C SER A 5 49.45 6.62 -26.91
N THR A 6 50.19 5.65 -26.38
CA THR A 6 49.76 4.86 -25.23
C THR A 6 50.33 5.53 -23.99
N GLU A 7 49.62 6.50 -23.41
CA GLU A 7 49.87 6.91 -22.04
C GLU A 7 48.55 6.89 -21.25
N PHE A 8 48.36 5.78 -20.56
CA PHE A 8 47.39 5.59 -19.49
C PHE A 8 47.55 6.76 -18.50
N ALA A 9 46.54 7.63 -18.39
CA ALA A 9 46.51 8.64 -17.35
C ALA A 9 46.67 7.96 -15.99
N LYS A 10 47.78 8.27 -15.33
CA LYS A 10 48.14 7.74 -14.01
C LYS A 10 47.15 8.31 -12.99
N LEU A 11 46.10 7.54 -12.69
CA LEU A 11 45.16 7.84 -11.60
C LEU A 11 45.96 8.15 -10.33
N MET A 12 45.75 9.33 -9.76
CA MET A 12 46.42 9.74 -8.53
C MET A 12 45.86 8.90 -7.38
N ALA A 13 46.75 8.43 -6.50
CA ALA A 13 46.36 7.66 -5.31
C ALA A 13 45.51 8.56 -4.40
N GLY A 14 44.18 8.40 -4.49
CA GLY A 14 43.18 9.27 -3.87
C GLY A 14 41.91 9.43 -4.72
N ASP A 15 42.01 9.22 -6.04
CA ASP A 15 40.89 9.35 -7.00
C ASP A 15 40.02 8.10 -7.12
N PHE A 16 40.34 7.03 -6.38
CA PHE A 16 39.52 5.83 -6.36
C PHE A 16 38.42 6.00 -5.32
N ASP A 17 37.24 6.42 -5.79
CA ASP A 17 36.04 6.47 -4.96
C ASP A 17 35.73 5.06 -4.45
N PRO A 18 35.78 4.81 -3.12
CA PRO A 18 35.55 3.50 -2.55
C PRO A 18 34.10 3.04 -2.69
N ASN A 19 33.16 3.92 -3.08
CA ASN A 19 31.78 3.54 -3.30
C ASN A 19 31.16 4.21 -4.53
N PRO A 20 31.50 3.75 -5.76
CA PRO A 20 30.95 4.31 -6.99
C PRO A 20 29.43 4.14 -7.10
N GLU A 21 28.84 3.21 -6.34
CA GLU A 21 27.38 2.97 -6.28
C GLU A 21 26.61 4.08 -5.52
N SER A 22 27.31 4.96 -4.79
CA SER A 22 26.70 6.06 -4.04
C SER A 22 26.50 7.35 -4.84
N LYS A 23 27.03 7.39 -6.08
CA LYS A 23 26.86 8.55 -6.96
C LYS A 23 25.43 8.60 -7.48
N PRO A 24 24.78 9.78 -7.49
CA PRO A 24 23.51 9.94 -8.17
C PRO A 24 23.68 9.57 -9.65
N ALA A 25 22.65 8.94 -10.23
CA ALA A 25 22.65 8.60 -11.64
C ALA A 25 22.93 9.86 -12.47
N LEU A 26 23.85 9.75 -13.43
CA LEU A 26 24.08 10.82 -14.40
C LEU A 26 22.75 11.12 -15.11
N PRO A 27 22.42 12.42 -15.32
CA PRO A 27 21.20 12.79 -16.02
C PRO A 27 21.23 12.19 -17.43
N VAL A 28 20.08 11.68 -17.88
CA VAL A 28 19.93 11.11 -19.23
C VAL A 28 20.28 12.19 -20.26
N PRO A 29 21.03 11.87 -21.34
CA PRO A 29 21.31 12.83 -22.41
C PRO A 29 20.01 13.42 -22.97
N VAL A 30 20.01 14.73 -23.25
CA VAL A 30 18.81 15.47 -23.67
C VAL A 30 18.32 15.00 -25.05
N ASP A 31 19.22 14.47 -25.89
CA ASP A 31 18.97 14.10 -27.28
C ASP A 31 18.97 12.55 -27.47
N MET A 32 18.43 11.77 -26.53
CA MET A 32 18.17 10.35 -26.79
C MET A 32 16.91 10.20 -27.64
N ASP A 33 16.95 9.29 -28.62
CA ASP A 33 15.82 9.01 -29.50
C ASP A 33 14.57 8.55 -28.72
N GLU A 34 13.38 8.91 -29.22
CA GLU A 34 12.09 8.69 -28.54
C GLU A 34 11.86 7.22 -28.12
N TRP A 35 12.33 6.27 -28.93
CA TRP A 35 12.21 4.83 -28.66
C TRP A 35 13.13 4.35 -27.52
N GLU A 36 14.30 4.94 -27.36
CA GLU A 36 15.25 4.61 -26.31
C GLU A 36 14.83 5.24 -24.98
N MET A 37 14.31 6.46 -25.03
CA MET A 37 13.66 7.11 -23.89
C MET A 37 12.50 6.26 -23.35
N GLU A 38 11.57 5.82 -24.21
CA GLU A 38 10.43 4.99 -23.80
C GLU A 38 10.89 3.68 -23.11
N THR A 39 11.96 3.08 -23.63
CA THR A 39 12.56 1.86 -23.08
C THR A 39 13.18 2.09 -21.68
N ILE A 40 13.94 3.17 -21.51
CA ILE A 40 14.59 3.54 -20.23
C ILE A 40 13.54 3.91 -19.18
N PHE A 41 12.47 4.63 -19.54
CA PHE A 41 11.39 4.97 -18.60
C PHE A 41 10.49 3.78 -18.22
N GLN A 42 10.36 2.78 -19.10
CA GLN A 42 9.59 1.57 -18.82
C GLN A 42 10.31 0.63 -17.84
N ALA A 43 11.64 0.56 -17.90
CA ALA A 43 12.45 -0.31 -17.03
C ALA A 43 12.23 -0.11 -15.51
N PRO A 44 12.27 1.12 -14.93
CA PRO A 44 12.04 1.33 -13.49
C PRO A 44 10.58 1.11 -13.10
N ALA A 45 9.62 1.46 -13.97
CA ALA A 45 8.20 1.20 -13.74
C ALA A 45 7.91 -0.31 -13.70
N GLY A 46 8.55 -1.08 -14.59
CA GLY A 46 8.54 -2.53 -14.61
C GLY A 46 9.08 -3.10 -13.29
N LEU A 47 10.30 -2.69 -12.91
CA LEU A 47 11.01 -3.17 -11.73
C LEU A 47 10.28 -2.85 -10.42
N ALA A 48 9.78 -1.62 -10.26
CA ALA A 48 9.01 -1.20 -9.08
C ALA A 48 7.67 -1.96 -8.95
N SER A 49 7.15 -2.47 -10.07
CA SER A 49 5.90 -3.23 -10.10
C SER A 49 6.07 -4.73 -9.80
N THR A 50 7.31 -5.24 -9.68
CA THR A 50 7.62 -6.69 -9.61
C THR A 50 7.32 -7.36 -8.27
N ARG A 51 7.17 -6.64 -7.16
CA ARG A 51 6.87 -7.28 -5.85
C ARG A 51 5.38 -7.59 -5.64
N LYS A 52 4.49 -6.98 -6.41
CA LYS A 52 3.02 -7.17 -6.29
C LYS A 52 2.48 -7.91 -7.51
N GLY A 53 2.29 -9.23 -7.38
CA GLY A 53 1.71 -10.06 -8.44
C GLY A 53 0.27 -9.70 -8.83
N LYS A 54 -0.26 -10.30 -9.90
CA LYS A 54 -1.61 -10.04 -10.45
C LYS A 54 -2.72 -10.10 -9.39
N LYS A 55 -2.62 -11.04 -8.45
CA LYS A 55 -3.57 -11.17 -7.33
C LYS A 55 -3.52 -10.00 -6.36
N ALA A 56 -2.33 -9.50 -6.03
CA ALA A 56 -2.17 -8.34 -5.14
C ALA A 56 -2.72 -7.07 -5.78
N LYS A 57 -2.41 -6.81 -7.06
CA LYS A 57 -2.97 -5.67 -7.82
C LYS A 57 -4.50 -5.77 -7.92
N ARG A 58 -5.04 -6.96 -8.22
CA ARG A 58 -6.49 -7.19 -8.24
C ARG A 58 -7.13 -6.93 -6.88
N LYS A 59 -6.55 -7.43 -5.78
CA LYS A 59 -7.07 -7.25 -4.43
C LYS A 59 -7.06 -5.78 -4.00
N ALA A 60 -6.01 -5.04 -4.36
CA ALA A 60 -5.92 -3.60 -4.11
C ALA A 60 -7.04 -2.84 -4.86
N ARG A 61 -7.26 -3.17 -6.14
CA ARG A 61 -8.35 -2.58 -6.93
C ARG A 61 -9.74 -2.92 -6.36
N GLU A 62 -9.96 -4.18 -5.98
CA GLU A 62 -11.21 -4.61 -5.35
C GLU A 62 -11.47 -3.86 -4.03
N LYS A 63 -10.41 -3.60 -3.23
CA LYS A 63 -10.51 -2.81 -1.99
C LYS A 63 -10.93 -1.36 -2.29
N GLN A 64 -10.28 -0.71 -3.25
CA GLN A 64 -10.62 0.66 -3.67
C GLN A 64 -12.06 0.77 -4.16
N LEU A 65 -12.51 -0.18 -4.99
CA LEU A 65 -13.90 -0.23 -5.46
C LEU A 65 -14.90 -0.42 -4.33
N GLN A 66 -14.57 -1.27 -3.33
CA GLN A 66 -15.42 -1.46 -2.15
C GLN A 66 -15.52 -0.19 -1.30
N GLU A 67 -14.41 0.53 -1.11
CA GLU A 67 -14.39 1.80 -0.38
C GLU A 67 -15.20 2.87 -1.11
N ALA A 68 -15.00 3.04 -2.42
CA ALA A 68 -15.78 3.97 -3.24
C ALA A 68 -17.29 3.66 -3.19
N THR A 69 -17.67 2.39 -3.30
CA THR A 69 -19.06 1.95 -3.20
C THR A 69 -19.65 2.25 -1.82
N ARG A 70 -18.87 2.03 -0.75
CA ARG A 70 -19.29 2.33 0.62
C ARG A 70 -19.52 3.83 0.80
N LEU A 71 -18.61 4.68 0.30
CA LEU A 71 -18.75 6.14 0.39
C LEU A 71 -20.01 6.63 -0.32
N ALA A 72 -20.22 6.22 -1.58
CA ALA A 72 -21.42 6.59 -2.34
C ALA A 72 -22.72 6.13 -1.63
N SER A 73 -22.73 4.94 -1.05
CA SER A 73 -23.89 4.46 -0.28
C SER A 73 -24.15 5.30 0.98
N LEU A 74 -23.08 5.77 1.64
CA LEU A 74 -23.19 6.61 2.83
C LEU A 74 -23.71 8.00 2.49
N GLU A 75 -23.19 8.61 1.42
CA GLU A 75 -23.68 9.89 0.90
C GLU A 75 -25.18 9.81 0.59
N LYS A 76 -25.61 8.80 -0.17
CA LYS A 76 -27.04 8.57 -0.43
C LYS A 76 -27.87 8.44 0.85
N THR A 77 -27.40 7.69 1.85
CA THR A 77 -28.13 7.57 3.13
C THR A 77 -28.16 8.87 3.91
N ARG A 78 -27.11 9.69 3.84
CA ARG A 78 -27.05 11.00 4.51
C ARG A 78 -28.04 11.98 3.86
N GLU A 79 -28.10 12.02 2.54
CA GLU A 79 -29.04 12.85 1.79
C GLU A 79 -30.50 12.48 2.10
N LEU A 80 -30.82 11.18 2.10
CA LEU A 80 -32.16 10.71 2.45
C LEU A 80 -32.52 11.01 3.92
N LYS A 81 -31.55 10.84 4.83
CA LYS A 81 -31.74 11.19 6.24
C LYS A 81 -31.95 12.69 6.45
N ALA A 82 -31.24 13.54 5.70
CA ALA A 82 -31.46 14.99 5.72
C ALA A 82 -32.85 15.38 5.18
N ALA A 83 -33.38 14.61 4.22
CA ALA A 83 -34.76 14.73 3.75
C ALA A 83 -35.80 14.13 4.72
N GLY A 84 -35.38 13.59 5.88
CA GLY A 84 -36.25 12.99 6.88
C GLY A 84 -36.67 11.54 6.62
N ILE A 85 -36.11 10.90 5.58
CA ILE A 85 -36.38 9.50 5.24
C ILE A 85 -35.26 8.63 5.81
N ASP A 86 -35.56 7.85 6.85
CA ASP A 86 -34.59 6.92 7.42
C ASP A 86 -34.59 5.59 6.66
N VAL A 87 -33.47 5.28 6.02
CA VAL A 87 -33.28 4.02 5.28
C VAL A 87 -32.49 3.06 6.16
N LEU A 88 -33.16 2.03 6.67
CA LEU A 88 -32.48 0.94 7.37
C LEU A 88 -31.52 0.25 6.40
N GLN A 89 -30.21 0.35 6.66
CA GLN A 89 -29.22 -0.39 5.87
C GLN A 89 -29.43 -1.89 6.07
N GLN A 90 -29.94 -2.55 5.03
CA GLN A 90 -30.05 -4.01 5.01
C GLN A 90 -28.65 -4.60 5.04
N ARG A 91 -28.28 -5.18 6.18
CA ARG A 91 -27.04 -5.97 6.30
C ARG A 91 -27.17 -7.13 5.31
N LYS A 92 -26.24 -7.24 4.37
CA LYS A 92 -26.15 -8.41 3.49
C LYS A 92 -26.04 -9.62 4.40
N THR A 93 -27.10 -10.42 4.49
CA THR A 93 -27.13 -11.63 5.31
C THR A 93 -26.07 -12.55 4.78
N LYS A 94 -24.94 -12.59 5.49
CA LYS A 94 -23.89 -13.54 5.19
C LYS A 94 -24.35 -14.91 5.68
N SER A 95 -23.91 -15.95 4.97
CA SER A 95 -24.21 -17.37 5.27
C SER A 95 -24.20 -17.66 6.78
N LYS A 96 -25.06 -18.57 7.26
CA LYS A 96 -25.20 -18.96 8.69
C LYS A 96 -23.88 -19.30 9.41
N ARG A 97 -22.79 -19.51 8.67
CA ARG A 97 -21.43 -19.78 9.18
C ARG A 97 -20.60 -18.54 9.50
N ILE A 98 -21.08 -17.33 9.20
CA ILE A 98 -20.32 -16.09 9.37
C ILE A 98 -20.80 -15.36 10.62
N ILE A 99 -19.87 -15.13 11.54
CA ILE A 99 -20.09 -14.48 12.84
C ILE A 99 -20.24 -12.96 12.64
N ASP A 100 -21.25 -12.35 13.28
CA ASP A 100 -21.43 -10.90 13.35
C ASP A 100 -20.74 -10.35 14.61
N TYR A 101 -19.48 -9.93 14.43
CA TYR A 101 -18.63 -9.38 15.49
C TYR A 101 -19.20 -8.14 16.19
N ASN A 102 -20.16 -7.43 15.60
CA ASN A 102 -20.79 -6.27 16.25
C ASN A 102 -21.96 -6.68 17.16
N ALA A 103 -22.57 -7.85 16.92
CA ALA A 103 -23.72 -8.32 17.68
C ALA A 103 -23.31 -9.21 18.86
N GLU A 104 -22.19 -9.92 18.75
CA GLU A 104 -21.67 -10.80 19.79
C GLU A 104 -20.15 -10.67 19.93
N ILE A 105 -19.63 -10.94 21.13
CA ILE A 105 -18.19 -11.07 21.39
C ILE A 105 -17.80 -12.52 21.09
N PRO A 106 -17.14 -12.81 19.95
CA PRO A 106 -16.89 -14.20 19.59
C PRO A 106 -15.83 -14.80 20.51
N PHE A 107 -16.04 -16.05 20.92
CA PHE A 107 -15.14 -16.76 21.82
C PHE A 107 -14.93 -16.07 23.18
N GLN A 108 -15.95 -15.37 23.70
CA GLN A 108 -15.88 -14.78 25.04
C GLN A 108 -15.57 -15.86 26.09
N ARG A 109 -14.39 -15.77 26.70
CA ARG A 109 -14.02 -16.55 27.88
C ARG A 109 -14.10 -15.66 29.09
N LYS A 110 -14.98 -15.99 30.02
CA LYS A 110 -15.04 -15.27 31.30
C LYS A 110 -13.72 -15.50 32.05
N PRO A 111 -13.09 -14.45 32.58
CA PRO A 111 -11.91 -14.63 33.39
C PRO A 111 -12.23 -15.55 34.57
N PRO A 112 -11.30 -16.44 34.98
CA PRO A 112 -11.49 -17.21 36.20
C PRO A 112 -11.60 -16.28 37.40
N GLN A 113 -12.38 -16.68 38.40
CA GLN A 113 -12.53 -15.88 39.62
C GLN A 113 -11.19 -15.80 40.36
N GLY A 114 -10.70 -14.58 40.55
CA GLY A 114 -9.45 -14.28 41.24
C GLY A 114 -9.60 -14.13 42.75
N PHE A 115 -8.48 -13.82 43.41
CA PHE A 115 -8.43 -13.58 44.86
C PHE A 115 -9.00 -12.21 45.28
N TYR A 116 -8.95 -11.23 44.38
CA TYR A 116 -9.40 -9.85 44.66
C TYR A 116 -10.82 -9.62 44.14
N ASP A 117 -11.60 -8.83 44.88
CA ASP A 117 -12.90 -8.34 44.42
C ASP A 117 -12.70 -7.23 43.38
N ILE A 118 -13.34 -7.40 42.22
CA ILE A 118 -13.22 -6.54 41.03
C ILE A 118 -14.54 -5.81 40.71
N THR A 119 -15.56 -5.94 41.55
CA THR A 119 -16.90 -5.36 41.33
C THR A 119 -16.90 -3.84 41.14
N ASP A 120 -16.06 -3.09 41.86
CA ASP A 120 -15.94 -1.63 41.72
C ASP A 120 -15.32 -1.20 40.38
N PHE A 121 -14.49 -2.05 39.76
CA PHE A 121 -13.87 -1.77 38.47
C PHE A 121 -14.83 -2.03 37.30
N ASP A 122 -15.65 -3.08 37.38
CA ASP A 122 -16.64 -3.40 36.35
C ASP A 122 -17.74 -2.32 36.25
N GLN A 123 -18.07 -1.64 37.35
CA GLN A 123 -19.10 -0.58 37.38
C GLN A 123 -18.63 0.76 36.77
N LYS A 124 -17.32 0.98 36.70
CA LYS A 124 -16.72 2.22 36.18
C LYS A 124 -16.34 2.14 34.69
N SER A 125 -16.45 0.96 34.09
CA SER A 125 -16.23 0.69 32.66
C SER A 125 -17.48 0.99 31.83
#